data_AF-A0A6G1FRG3-F1
#
_entry.id   AF-A0A6G1FRG3-F1
#
_cell.length_a   1.000
_cell.length_b   1.000
_cell.length_c   1.000
_cell.angle_alpha   90.00
_cell.angle_beta   90.00
_cell.angle_gamma   90.00
#
_symmetry.space_group_name_H-M   'P 1'
#
loop_
_entity.id
_entity.type
_entity.pdbx_description
1 polymer ?
#
loop_
_entity_poly.entity_id
_entity_poly.type
_entity_poly.pdbx_seq_one_letter_code
_entity_poly.pdbx_strand_id
1 'polypeptide(L)'
;MLSASQSAPPTFPDMDWTCIKTQPQYTALVPKCAQYCHANGLQNNDCPIDDFICHCKNFWGTASLIEPCSDDPALYQCTQEETLYFVGLAGSFCEFWNATADAAQEAVKRKCGKDCKPSSTKYKSVGTGTPKW
;
A
#
# COMPACT_ATOMS: atom_id res chain seq x y z
N MET A 1 -1.12 -36.85 11.90
CA MET A 1 -1.76 -35.62 11.41
C MET A 1 -1.02 -34.46 12.07
N LEU A 2 -0.18 -33.74 11.32
CA LEU A 2 0.56 -32.57 11.83
C LEU A 2 -0.39 -31.37 11.73
N SER A 3 -0.88 -30.87 12.87
CA SER A 3 -1.55 -29.57 12.92
C SER A 3 -0.52 -28.48 12.68
N ALA A 4 -0.63 -27.78 11.55
CA ALA A 4 0.05 -26.52 11.36
C ALA A 4 -0.62 -25.49 12.28
N SER A 5 0.06 -25.10 13.35
CA SER A 5 -0.29 -23.89 14.11
C SER A 5 -0.16 -22.71 13.15
N GLN A 6 -1.29 -22.18 12.69
CA GLN A 6 -1.32 -20.91 11.97
C GLN A 6 -0.96 -19.81 12.98
N SER A 7 0.28 -19.33 12.93
CA SER A 7 0.69 -18.12 13.63
C SER A 7 -0.27 -17.00 13.23
N ALA A 8 -0.86 -16.31 14.20
CA ALA A 8 -1.65 -15.12 13.91
C ALA A 8 -0.80 -14.15 13.06
N PRO A 9 -1.38 -13.48 12.05
CA PRO A 9 -0.64 -12.48 11.29
C PRO A 9 -0.08 -11.44 12.27
N PRO A 10 1.11 -10.89 12.00
CA PRO A 10 1.67 -9.83 12.83
C PRO A 10 0.66 -8.69 12.92
N THR A 11 0.28 -8.33 14.15
CA THR A 11 -0.56 -7.16 14.41
C THR A 11 0.30 -5.92 14.26
N PHE A 12 0.10 -5.15 13.19
CA PHE A 12 0.71 -3.83 13.07
C PHE A 12 0.16 -2.93 14.19
N PRO A 13 1.00 -2.10 14.84
CA PRO A 13 0.48 -1.05 15.73
C PRO A 13 -0.53 -0.19 14.97
N ASP A 14 -1.52 0.37 15.66
CA ASP A 14 -2.54 1.26 15.09
C ASP A 14 -1.88 2.46 14.37
N MET A 15 -1.54 2.25 13.11
CA MET A 15 -0.78 3.22 12.33
C MET A 15 -1.76 4.15 11.64
N ASP A 16 -1.62 5.44 11.90
CA ASP A 16 -2.35 6.43 11.12
C ASP A 16 -1.72 6.56 9.74
N TRP A 17 -2.23 5.75 8.80
CA TRP A 17 -1.80 5.75 7.41
C TRP A 17 -1.98 7.12 6.72
N THR A 18 -2.83 7.99 7.26
CA THR A 18 -2.96 9.36 6.74
C THR A 18 -1.72 10.20 6.99
N CYS A 19 -0.87 9.84 7.96
CA CYS A 19 0.39 10.55 8.25
C CYS A 19 1.52 10.18 7.28
N ILE A 20 1.38 9.10 6.52
CA ILE A 20 2.33 8.69 5.49
C ILE A 20 1.95 9.39 4.17
N LYS A 21 2.80 10.30 3.70
CA LYS A 21 2.53 11.18 2.54
C LYS A 21 3.44 10.93 1.35
N THR A 22 4.57 10.26 1.56
CA THR A 22 5.62 10.08 0.53
C THR A 22 6.20 8.67 0.57
N GLN A 23 6.67 8.19 -0.58
CA GLN A 23 7.28 6.87 -0.72
C GLN A 23 8.46 6.64 0.23
N PRO A 24 9.35 7.61 0.50
CA PRO A 24 10.40 7.44 1.49
C PRO A 24 9.87 7.22 2.91
N GLN A 25 8.77 7.89 3.30
CA GLN A 25 8.14 7.67 4.61
C GLN A 25 7.57 6.26 4.73
N TYR A 26 6.93 5.75 3.67
CA TYR A 26 6.43 4.38 3.67
C TYR A 26 7.58 3.35 3.65
N THR A 27 8.61 3.57 2.83
CA THR A 27 9.79 2.68 2.73
C THR A 27 10.56 2.60 4.04
N ALA A 28 10.59 3.67 4.85
CA ALA A 28 11.21 3.65 6.17
C ALA A 28 10.54 2.66 7.16
N LEU A 29 9.30 2.25 6.89
CA LEU A 29 8.55 1.25 7.69
C LEU A 29 8.85 -0.19 7.25
N VAL A 30 9.31 -0.37 6.01
CA VAL A 30 9.65 -1.68 5.44
C VAL A 30 10.96 -2.19 6.05
N PRO A 31 11.11 -3.50 6.34
CA PRO A 31 12.37 -4.09 6.78
C PRO A 31 13.52 -3.68 5.88
N LYS A 32 14.69 -3.31 6.46
CA LYS A 32 15.84 -2.80 5.69
C LYS A 32 16.24 -3.72 4.54
N CYS A 33 16.16 -5.02 4.75
CA CYS A 33 16.45 -6.06 3.76
C CYS A 33 15.52 -6.03 2.52
N ALA A 34 14.33 -5.43 2.62
CA ALA A 34 13.35 -5.33 1.54
C ALA A 34 13.25 -3.92 0.92
N GLN A 35 13.83 -2.89 1.57
CA GLN A 35 13.67 -1.49 1.15
C GLN A 35 14.14 -1.23 -0.28
N TYR A 36 15.25 -1.84 -0.69
CA TYR A 36 15.77 -1.70 -2.05
C TYR A 36 14.78 -2.26 -3.08
N CYS A 37 14.38 -3.53 -2.92
CA CYS A 37 13.47 -4.19 -3.84
C CYS A 37 12.10 -3.50 -3.90
N HIS A 38 11.60 -3.08 -2.75
CA HIS A 38 10.36 -2.33 -2.65
C HIS A 38 10.44 -0.98 -3.40
N ALA A 39 11.50 -0.19 -3.17
CA ALA A 39 11.70 1.07 -3.88
C ALA A 39 11.84 0.88 -5.39
N ASN A 40 12.56 -0.15 -5.82
CA ASN A 40 12.69 -0.49 -7.23
C ASN A 40 11.34 -0.89 -7.85
N GLY A 41 10.55 -1.72 -7.17
CA GLY A 41 9.22 -2.12 -7.65
C GLY A 41 8.27 -0.93 -7.83
N LEU A 42 8.26 0.00 -6.88
CA LEU A 42 7.43 1.21 -6.97
C LEU A 42 7.86 2.18 -8.08
N GLN A 43 9.14 2.20 -8.46
CA GLN A 43 9.61 3.03 -9.56
C GLN A 43 9.18 2.51 -10.94
N ASN A 44 8.81 1.23 -11.05
CA ASN A 44 8.62 0.55 -12.34
C ASN A 44 7.17 0.08 -12.59
N ASN A 45 6.21 0.45 -11.75
CA ASN A 45 4.81 -0.03 -11.82
C ASN A 45 3.83 0.95 -12.50
N ASP A 46 4.35 1.84 -13.34
CA ASP A 46 3.61 2.87 -14.11
C ASP A 46 2.81 3.90 -13.29
N CYS A 47 2.96 3.90 -11.97
CA CYS A 47 2.33 4.86 -11.07
C CYS A 47 3.32 5.98 -10.69
N PRO A 48 2.84 7.22 -10.47
CA PRO A 48 3.65 8.25 -9.83
C PRO A 48 4.13 7.77 -8.45
N ILE A 49 5.38 8.03 -8.09
CA ILE A 49 6.07 7.43 -6.93
C ILE A 49 5.34 7.61 -5.58
N ASP A 50 4.62 8.72 -5.39
CA ASP A 50 3.87 9.02 -4.15
C ASP A 50 2.35 8.75 -4.29
N ASP A 51 1.89 8.18 -5.41
CA ASP A 51 0.48 7.83 -5.62
C ASP A 51 0.18 6.45 -5.04
N PHE A 52 0.02 6.41 -3.71
CA PHE A 52 -0.27 5.18 -2.99
C PHE A 52 -1.55 4.47 -3.45
N ILE A 53 -2.55 5.22 -3.89
CA ILE A 53 -3.80 4.61 -4.38
C ILE A 53 -3.53 3.89 -5.70
N CYS A 54 -2.77 4.50 -6.63
CA CYS A 54 -2.37 3.85 -7.86
C CYS A 54 -1.58 2.57 -7.58
N HIS A 55 -0.54 2.66 -6.74
CA HIS A 55 0.29 1.52 -6.36
C HIS A 55 -0.55 0.38 -5.74
N CYS A 56 -1.50 0.72 -4.87
CA CYS A 56 -2.35 -0.27 -4.18
C CYS A 56 -3.46 -0.86 -5.06
N LYS A 57 -3.96 -0.14 -6.07
CA LYS A 57 -4.84 -0.73 -7.08
C LYS A 57 -4.05 -1.61 -8.06
N ASN A 58 -2.78 -1.28 -8.31
CA ASN A 58 -1.85 -2.11 -9.07
C ASN A 58 -0.99 -3.03 -8.17
N PHE A 59 -1.57 -3.53 -7.07
CA PHE A 59 -0.84 -4.31 -6.06
C PHE A 59 -0.09 -5.50 -6.68
N TRP A 60 -0.78 -6.30 -7.49
CA TRP A 60 -0.19 -7.48 -8.14
C TRP A 60 0.88 -7.12 -9.17
N GLY A 61 0.70 -6.03 -9.94
CA GLY A 61 1.73 -5.54 -10.85
C GLY A 61 2.98 -5.09 -10.09
N THR A 62 2.78 -4.41 -8.96
CA THR A 62 3.88 -4.01 -8.06
C THR A 62 4.58 -5.24 -7.46
N ALA A 63 3.82 -6.22 -6.98
CA ALA A 63 4.38 -7.46 -6.43
C ALA A 63 5.22 -8.22 -7.46
N SER A 64 4.76 -8.34 -8.70
CA SER A 64 5.53 -9.00 -9.78
C SER A 64 6.85 -8.31 -10.13
N LEU A 65 7.03 -7.04 -9.78
CA LEU A 65 8.28 -6.30 -9.95
C LEU A 65 9.21 -6.43 -8.74
N ILE A 66 8.66 -6.74 -7.57
CA ILE A 66 9.40 -6.94 -6.32
C ILE A 66 9.88 -8.39 -6.21
N GLU A 67 9.05 -9.37 -6.58
CA GLU A 67 9.32 -10.80 -6.43
C GLU A 67 10.67 -11.23 -7.04
N PRO A 68 11.02 -10.88 -8.30
CA PRO A 68 12.32 -11.25 -8.86
C PRO A 68 13.51 -10.63 -8.13
N CYS A 69 13.32 -9.45 -7.51
CA CYS A 69 14.35 -8.84 -6.68
C CYS A 69 14.48 -9.56 -5.34
N SER A 70 13.38 -10.10 -4.80
CA SER A 70 13.41 -10.88 -3.56
C SER A 70 14.05 -12.26 -3.72
N ASP A 71 14.16 -12.77 -4.95
CA ASP A 71 14.84 -14.03 -5.27
C ASP A 71 16.37 -13.89 -5.36
N ASP A 72 16.90 -12.67 -5.44
CA ASP A 72 18.35 -12.44 -5.47
C ASP A 72 18.90 -12.27 -4.04
N PRO A 73 19.68 -13.24 -3.52
CA PRO A 73 20.21 -13.18 -2.16
C PRO A 73 21.22 -12.05 -1.94
N ALA A 74 21.78 -11.45 -3.01
CA ALA A 74 22.62 -10.27 -2.89
C ALA A 74 21.80 -8.99 -2.61
N LEU A 75 20.53 -8.96 -3.06
CA LEU A 75 19.64 -7.79 -2.99
C LEU A 75 18.58 -7.92 -1.89
N TYR A 76 18.21 -9.15 -1.52
CA TYR A 76 17.17 -9.45 -0.56
C TYR A 76 17.63 -10.51 0.43
N GLN A 77 17.88 -10.07 1.67
CA GLN A 77 18.39 -10.93 2.76
C GLN A 77 17.40 -11.01 3.91
N CYS A 78 16.10 -10.82 3.64
CA CYS A 78 15.10 -10.89 4.68
C CYS A 78 14.93 -12.31 5.19
N THR A 79 14.76 -12.42 6.50
CA THR A 79 14.23 -13.62 7.12
C THR A 79 12.78 -13.87 6.66
N GLN A 80 12.28 -15.07 6.92
CA GLN A 80 10.87 -15.39 6.68
C GLN A 80 9.94 -14.45 7.48
N GLU A 81 10.30 -14.13 8.73
CA GLU A 81 9.53 -13.21 9.58
C GLU A 81 9.47 -11.80 8.99
N GLU A 82 10.61 -11.25 8.57
CA GLU A 82 10.66 -9.93 7.91
C GLU A 82 9.88 -9.91 6.59
N THR A 83 9.91 -11.00 5.84
CA THR A 83 9.12 -11.14 4.61
C THR A 83 7.62 -11.13 4.91
N LEU A 84 7.17 -11.90 5.91
CA LEU A 84 5.78 -11.91 6.33
C LEU A 84 5.34 -10.55 6.89
N TYR A 85 6.21 -9.87 7.64
CA TYR A 85 5.98 -8.51 8.10
C TYR A 85 5.81 -7.54 6.92
N PHE A 86 6.70 -7.59 5.92
CA PHE A 86 6.61 -6.75 4.74
C PHE A 86 5.31 -6.96 3.96
N VAL A 87 4.93 -8.23 3.70
CA VAL A 87 3.68 -8.57 3.01
C VAL A 87 2.47 -8.08 3.80
N GLY A 88 2.45 -8.29 5.12
CA GLY A 88 1.37 -7.80 5.98
C GLY A 88 1.26 -6.28 5.98
N LEU A 89 2.40 -5.57 6.03
CA LEU A 89 2.46 -4.12 6.07
C LEU A 89 1.86 -3.54 4.78
N ALA A 90 2.26 -4.09 3.63
CA ALA A 90 1.73 -3.71 2.33
C ALA A 90 0.23 -4.01 2.20
N GLY A 91 -0.22 -5.17 2.71
CA GLY A 91 -1.63 -5.53 2.76
C GLY A 91 -2.47 -4.51 3.55
N SER A 92 -2.09 -4.22 4.80
CA SER A 92 -2.82 -3.26 5.65
C SER A 92 -2.78 -1.84 5.10
N PHE A 93 -1.64 -1.40 4.55
CA PHE A 93 -1.51 -0.09 3.91
C PHE A 93 -2.44 0.05 2.70
N CYS A 94 -2.48 -0.98 1.85
CA CYS A 94 -3.31 -0.96 0.66
C CYS A 94 -4.80 -1.17 0.94
N GLU A 95 -5.16 -1.92 1.98
CA GLU A 95 -6.54 -1.98 2.47
C GLU A 95 -7.06 -0.58 2.82
N PHE A 96 -6.28 0.20 3.59
CA PHE A 96 -6.62 1.57 3.97
C PHE A 96 -6.81 2.50 2.76
N TRP A 97 -5.83 2.55 1.85
CA TRP A 97 -5.87 3.46 0.71
C TRP A 97 -6.94 3.07 -0.31
N ASN A 98 -7.19 1.77 -0.52
CA ASN A 98 -8.28 1.32 -1.37
C ASN A 98 -9.65 1.69 -0.79
N ALA A 99 -9.87 1.48 0.52
CA ALA A 99 -11.12 1.88 1.18
C ALA A 99 -11.35 3.40 1.11
N THR A 100 -10.28 4.19 1.33
CA THR A 100 -10.33 5.65 1.24
C THR A 100 -10.66 6.13 -0.17
N ALA A 101 -10.04 5.54 -1.19
CA ALA A 101 -10.30 5.84 -2.59
C ALA A 101 -11.76 5.53 -2.97
N ASP A 102 -12.26 4.35 -2.62
CA ASP A 102 -13.61 3.92 -2.93
C ASP A 102 -14.65 4.83 -2.24
N ALA A 103 -14.43 5.19 -0.97
CA ALA A 103 -15.27 6.15 -0.26
C ALA A 103 -15.30 7.53 -0.94
N ALA A 104 -14.16 8.02 -1.43
CA ALA A 104 -14.08 9.27 -2.18
C ALA A 104 -14.82 9.19 -3.52
N GLN A 105 -14.72 8.07 -4.26
CA GLN A 105 -15.51 7.87 -5.49
C GLN A 105 -17.00 7.84 -5.21
N GLU A 106 -17.46 7.14 -4.18
CA GLU A 106 -18.87 7.08 -3.81
C GLU A 106 -19.40 8.45 -3.36
N ALA A 107 -18.58 9.26 -2.67
CA ALA A 107 -18.92 10.65 -2.36
C ALA A 107 -19.08 11.51 -3.61
N VAL A 108 -18.23 11.32 -4.63
CA VAL A 108 -18.37 12.00 -5.93
C VAL A 108 -19.63 11.53 -6.65
N LYS A 109 -19.83 10.23 -6.84
CA LYS A 109 -21.04 9.66 -7.50
C LYS A 109 -22.33 10.18 -6.87
N ARG A 110 -22.41 10.26 -5.54
CA ARG A 110 -23.56 10.84 -4.83
C ARG A 110 -23.80 12.33 -5.15
N LYS A 111 -22.74 13.11 -5.39
CA LYS A 111 -22.84 14.55 -5.67
C LYS A 111 -23.22 14.86 -7.12
N CYS A 112 -22.67 14.13 -8.09
CA CYS A 112 -22.89 14.41 -9.52
C CYS A 112 -23.92 13.50 -10.21
N GLY A 113 -24.39 12.45 -9.53
CA GLY A 113 -25.39 11.54 -10.11
C GLY A 113 -24.81 10.59 -11.17
N LYS A 114 -25.67 10.16 -12.10
CA LYS A 114 -25.44 9.03 -13.02
C LYS A 114 -24.39 9.28 -14.11
N ASP A 115 -24.02 10.55 -14.32
CA ASP A 115 -23.16 10.98 -15.44
C ASP A 115 -21.68 11.11 -15.07
N CYS A 116 -21.32 10.78 -13.83
CA CYS A 116 -19.94 10.91 -13.37
C CYS A 116 -19.06 9.73 -13.80
N LYS A 117 -18.00 10.02 -14.55
CA LYS A 117 -16.88 9.10 -14.72
C LYS A 117 -15.93 9.26 -13.53
N PRO A 118 -15.74 8.25 -12.68
CA PRO A 118 -14.77 8.35 -11.59
C PRO A 118 -13.37 8.63 -12.16
N SER A 119 -12.65 9.59 -11.56
CA SER A 119 -11.26 9.87 -11.92
C SER A 119 -10.40 8.68 -11.50
N SER A 120 -9.61 8.15 -12.45
CA SER A 120 -8.68 7.03 -12.21
C SER A 120 -7.35 7.45 -11.58
N THR A 121 -7.09 8.76 -11.42
CA THR A 121 -5.69 9.24 -11.29
C THR A 121 -5.49 10.50 -10.44
N LYS A 122 -6.54 11.09 -9.83
CA LYS A 122 -6.35 12.26 -8.95
C LYS A 122 -7.29 12.25 -7.76
N TYR A 123 -7.02 11.38 -6.80
CA TYR A 123 -7.50 11.63 -5.45
C TYR A 123 -6.61 12.71 -4.84
N LYS A 124 -6.96 13.99 -5.06
CA LYS A 124 -6.60 14.97 -4.04
C LYS A 124 -7.22 14.46 -2.76
N SER A 125 -6.40 14.14 -1.76
CA SER A 125 -6.84 13.87 -0.41
C SER A 125 -7.97 14.85 -0.11
N VAL A 126 -9.20 14.35 0.02
CA VAL A 126 -10.32 15.18 0.44
C VAL A 126 -9.95 15.49 1.88
N GLY A 127 -9.25 16.62 2.06
CA GLY A 127 -8.85 17.08 3.39
C GLY A 127 -10.09 16.96 4.25
N THR A 128 -9.96 16.22 5.33
CA THR A 128 -10.98 16.16 6.37
C THR A 128 -11.27 17.61 6.72
N GLY A 129 -12.38 18.12 6.18
CA GLY A 129 -12.91 19.40 6.60
C GLY A 129 -13.17 19.20 8.07
N THR A 130 -12.33 19.78 8.92
CA THR A 130 -12.53 19.88 10.36
C THR A 130 -14.00 20.25 10.59
N PRO A 131 -14.79 19.42 11.29
CA PRO A 131 -16.08 19.87 11.77
C PRO A 131 -15.81 21.07 12.69
N LYS A 132 -16.29 22.24 12.31
CA LYS A 132 -16.48 23.32 13.28
C LYS A 132 -17.70 22.97 14.11
N TRP A 133 -17.47 22.64 15.37
CA TRP A 133 -18.43 22.81 16.46
C TRP A 133 -17.68 23.42 17.63
#